data_AF-X1JJM6-F1
#
_entry.id   AF-X1JJM6-F1
#
_cell.length_a   1.000
_cell.length_b   1.000
_cell.length_c   1.000
_cell.angle_alpha   90.00
_cell.angle_beta   90.00
_cell.angle_gamma   90.00
#
_symmetry.space_group_name_H-M   'P 1'
#
loop_
_entity.id
_entity.type
_entity.pdbx_description
1 polymer ?
#
loop_
_entity_poly.entity_id
_entity_poly.type
_entity_poly.pdbx_seq_one_letter_code
_entity_poly.pdbx_strand_id
1 'polypeptide(L)'
;MKKIIIIYIIAFCLLSFMEISFLAEEPFNYGEFWNSISDREKTIFLVGMTEGISYSTSYYTTNLLGSLKTEEERTEELTKILDVLIFLPFSLTSNREVIKNIISDLYKDPANAYISIFYMSYLAYRKLKG
;
A
#
# COMPACT_ATOMS: atom_id res chain seq x y z
N MET A 1 -44.02 29.55 -16.28
CA MET A 1 -43.66 29.31 -14.86
C MET A 1 -43.02 27.95 -14.63
N LYS A 2 -43.66 26.82 -14.98
CA LYS A 2 -43.09 25.45 -14.76
C LYS A 2 -41.67 25.24 -15.36
N LYS A 3 -41.40 25.75 -16.56
CA LYS A 3 -40.09 25.66 -17.22
C LYS A 3 -38.97 26.42 -16.48
N ILE A 4 -39.30 27.54 -15.85
CA ILE A 4 -38.33 28.37 -15.10
C ILE A 4 -37.94 27.64 -13.80
N ILE A 5 -38.91 27.03 -13.12
CA ILE A 5 -38.69 26.26 -11.89
C ILE A 5 -37.74 25.07 -12.15
N ILE A 6 -37.90 24.36 -13.27
CA ILE A 6 -37.03 23.23 -13.64
C ILE A 6 -35.58 23.70 -13.85
N ILE A 7 -35.36 24.85 -14.50
CA ILE A 7 -34.02 25.41 -14.71
C ILE A 7 -33.36 25.75 -13.37
N TYR A 8 -34.10 26.32 -12.42
CA TYR A 8 -33.59 26.61 -11.08
C TYR A 8 -33.21 25.35 -10.31
N ILE A 9 -34.01 24.29 -10.41
CA ILE A 9 -33.70 23.00 -9.77
C ILE A 9 -32.41 22.40 -10.35
N ILE A 10 -32.27 22.39 -11.68
CA ILE A 10 -31.06 21.88 -12.34
C ILE A 10 -29.82 22.71 -11.94
N ALA A 11 -29.93 24.04 -11.96
CA ALA A 11 -28.82 24.92 -11.57
C ALA A 11 -28.43 24.73 -10.09
N PHE A 12 -29.41 24.59 -9.19
CA PHE A 12 -29.17 24.33 -7.78
C PHE A 12 -28.49 22.97 -7.57
N CYS A 13 -28.97 21.91 -8.24
CA CYS A 13 -28.31 20.60 -8.20
C CYS A 13 -26.86 20.67 -8.69
N LEU A 14 -26.60 21.32 -9.83
CA LEU A 14 -25.25 21.46 -10.37
C LEU A 14 -24.30 22.23 -9.43
N LEU A 15 -24.81 23.26 -8.76
CA LEU A 15 -24.06 24.00 -7.73
C LEU A 15 -23.78 23.13 -6.51
N SER A 16 -24.76 22.35 -6.05
CA SER A 16 -24.57 21.41 -4.93
C SER A 16 -23.53 20.33 -5.21
N PHE A 17 -23.41 19.87 -6.47
CA PHE A 17 -22.39 18.88 -6.85
C PHE A 17 -20.99 19.49 -7.00
N MET A 18 -20.88 20.79 -7.28
CA MET A 18 -19.59 21.48 -7.45
C MET A 18 -18.83 21.63 -6.12
N GLU A 19 -19.54 21.89 -5.03
CA GLU A 19 -18.93 22.06 -3.69
C GLU A 19 -18.47 20.73 -3.07
N ILE A 20 -19.14 19.61 -3.36
CA ILE A 20 -18.77 18.29 -2.81
C ILE A 20 -17.45 17.79 -3.41
N SER A 21 -17.18 18.08 -4.69
CA SER A 21 -16.00 17.57 -5.38
C SER A 21 -14.70 18.26 -4.97
N PHE A 22 -14.77 19.42 -4.30
CA PHE A 22 -13.61 20.22 -3.87
C PHE A 22 -13.13 19.91 -2.45
N LEU A 23 -13.86 19.09 -1.70
CA LEU A 23 -13.55 18.72 -0.31
C LEU A 23 -12.88 17.35 -0.16
N ALA A 24 -12.76 16.57 -1.24
CA ALA A 24 -11.96 15.36 -1.23
C ALA A 24 -10.49 15.73 -1.43
N GLU A 25 -9.70 15.65 -0.35
CA GLU A 25 -8.24 15.74 -0.43
C GLU A 25 -7.75 14.71 -1.46
N GLU A 26 -6.90 15.14 -2.40
CA GLU A 26 -6.35 14.21 -3.39
C GLU A 26 -5.62 13.08 -2.65
N PRO A 27 -5.83 11.82 -3.05
CA PRO A 27 -5.14 10.71 -2.42
C PRO A 27 -3.62 10.90 -2.56
N PHE A 28 -2.88 10.57 -1.49
CA PHE A 28 -1.44 10.72 -1.49
C PHE A 28 -0.81 9.95 -2.65
N ASN A 29 -0.05 10.66 -3.49
CA ASN A 29 0.63 10.10 -4.65
C ASN A 29 1.97 9.46 -4.24
N TYR A 30 1.93 8.17 -3.91
CA TYR A 30 3.12 7.41 -3.53
C TYR A 30 4.14 7.27 -4.66
N GLY A 31 3.69 7.24 -5.92
CA GLY A 31 4.56 7.18 -7.08
C GLY A 31 5.38 8.46 -7.26
N GLU A 32 4.73 9.62 -7.13
CA GLU A 32 5.41 10.91 -7.13
C GLU A 32 6.38 11.05 -5.96
N PHE A 33 5.95 10.69 -4.74
CA PHE A 33 6.84 10.67 -3.58
C PHE A 33 8.06 9.76 -3.82
N TRP A 34 7.84 8.52 -4.26
CA TRP A 34 8.94 7.57 -4.51
C TRP A 34 9.89 8.09 -5.60
N ASN A 35 9.35 8.67 -6.67
CA ASN A 35 10.16 9.17 -7.78
C ASN A 35 10.90 10.48 -7.46
N SER A 36 10.43 11.26 -6.47
CA SER A 36 11.06 12.52 -6.06
C SER A 36 12.22 12.35 -5.07
N ILE A 37 12.27 11.24 -4.33
CA ILE A 37 13.35 10.95 -3.37
C ILE A 37 14.57 10.31 -4.04
N SER A 38 15.75 10.59 -3.50
CA SER A 38 17.03 10.05 -3.96
C SER A 38 17.13 8.54 -3.75
N ASP A 39 18.06 7.91 -4.48
CA ASP A 39 18.32 6.48 -4.36
C ASP A 39 18.72 6.03 -2.94
N ARG A 40 19.47 6.90 -2.24
CA ARG A 40 19.83 6.71 -0.84
C ARG A 40 18.60 6.76 0.07
N GLU A 41 17.71 7.73 -0.13
CA GLU A 41 16.49 7.87 0.65
C GLU A 41 15.54 6.69 0.43
N LYS A 42 15.40 6.19 -0.80
CA LYS A 42 14.68 4.95 -1.11
C LYS A 42 15.21 3.78 -0.30
N THR A 43 16.55 3.65 -0.26
CA THR A 43 17.21 2.59 0.52
C THR A 43 16.91 2.70 2.01
N ILE A 44 17.02 3.91 2.59
CA ILE A 44 16.69 4.16 3.99
C ILE A 44 15.23 3.85 4.28
N PHE A 45 14.32 4.23 3.38
CA PHE A 45 12.89 3.95 3.50
C PHE A 45 12.62 2.44 3.55
N LEU A 46 13.21 1.66 2.62
CA LEU A 46 13.06 0.21 2.61
C LEU A 46 13.62 -0.45 3.87
N VAL A 47 14.74 0.05 4.42
CA VAL A 47 15.29 -0.41 5.70
C VAL A 47 14.30 -0.15 6.83
N GLY A 48 13.82 1.10 6.98
CA GLY A 48 12.87 1.45 8.03
C GLY A 48 11.57 0.65 7.97
N MET A 49 11.05 0.41 6.76
CA MET A 49 9.88 -0.45 6.55
C MET A 49 10.17 -1.91 6.93
N THR A 50 11.33 -2.45 6.55
CA THR A 50 11.72 -3.83 6.88
C THR A 50 11.82 -4.04 8.39
N GLU A 51 12.44 -3.09 9.10
CA GLU A 51 12.53 -3.10 10.57
C GLU A 51 11.16 -2.96 11.21
N GLY A 52 10.31 -2.05 10.70
CA GLY A 52 8.95 -1.85 11.18
C GLY A 52 8.06 -3.09 11.02
N ILE A 53 8.14 -3.76 9.86
CA ILE A 53 7.44 -5.04 9.65
C ILE A 53 8.01 -6.09 10.58
N SER A 54 9.34 -6.25 10.67
CA SER A 54 9.97 -7.28 11.53
C SER A 54 9.60 -7.11 13.01
N TYR A 55 9.61 -5.86 13.50
CA TYR A 55 9.20 -5.55 14.87
C TYR A 55 7.72 -5.90 15.10
N SER A 56 6.85 -5.42 14.22
CA SER A 56 5.41 -5.70 14.30
C SER A 56 5.13 -7.21 14.23
N THR A 57 5.81 -7.91 13.33
CA THR A 57 5.76 -9.37 13.21
C THR A 57 6.14 -10.04 14.51
N SER A 58 7.28 -9.68 15.11
CA SER A 58 7.74 -10.32 16.35
C SER A 58 6.73 -10.16 17.48
N TYR A 59 6.08 -8.99 17.57
CA TYR A 59 5.04 -8.70 18.53
C TYR A 59 3.76 -9.51 18.28
N TYR A 60 3.32 -9.59 17.02
CA TYR A 60 2.11 -10.35 16.69
C TYR A 60 2.33 -11.85 16.74
N THR A 61 3.45 -12.37 16.27
CA THR A 61 3.73 -13.82 16.27
C THR A 61 3.86 -14.38 17.67
N THR A 62 4.53 -13.68 18.59
CA THR A 62 4.64 -14.12 20.00
C THR A 62 3.28 -14.17 20.71
N ASN A 63 2.40 -13.20 20.46
CA ASN A 63 1.07 -13.15 21.07
C ASN A 63 0.05 -14.06 20.38
N LEU A 64 0.08 -14.13 19.04
CA LEU A 64 -0.89 -14.87 18.23
C LEU A 64 -0.65 -16.38 18.29
N LEU A 65 0.61 -16.84 18.19
CA LEU A 65 0.93 -18.27 18.28
C LEU A 65 0.54 -18.87 19.64
N GLY A 66 0.57 -18.06 20.71
CA GLY A 66 0.12 -18.49 22.04
C GLY A 66 -1.41 -18.62 22.18
N SER A 67 -2.18 -18.08 21.23
CA SER A 67 -3.65 -18.01 21.30
C SER A 67 -4.39 -19.04 20.43
N LEU A 68 -3.69 -19.71 19.51
CA LEU A 68 -4.28 -20.68 18.58
C LEU A 68 -4.54 -22.03 19.29
N LYS A 69 -5.81 -22.43 19.34
CA LYS A 69 -6.28 -23.57 20.16
C LYS A 69 -6.21 -24.92 19.44
N THR A 70 -6.14 -24.94 18.12
CA THR A 70 -6.30 -26.14 17.27
C THR A 70 -5.18 -26.20 16.22
N GLU A 71 -4.72 -27.41 15.85
CA GLU A 71 -3.62 -27.58 14.85
C GLU A 71 -4.06 -27.21 13.43
N GLU A 72 -5.32 -27.45 13.09
CA GLU A 72 -5.83 -27.28 11.72
C GLU A 72 -5.98 -25.80 11.34
N GLU A 73 -6.58 -24.97 12.21
CA GLU A 73 -6.61 -23.50 12.08
C GLU A 73 -5.20 -22.89 12.07
N ARG A 74 -4.25 -23.52 12.76
CA ARG A 74 -2.85 -23.09 12.79
C ARG A 74 -2.25 -23.10 11.38
N THR A 75 -2.56 -24.06 10.54
CA THR A 75 -1.74 -24.36 9.36
C THR A 75 -1.98 -23.39 8.19
N GLU A 76 -3.24 -23.13 7.85
CA GLU A 76 -3.57 -22.22 6.73
C GLU A 76 -3.28 -20.75 7.09
N GLU A 77 -3.61 -20.35 8.31
CA GLU A 77 -3.44 -18.99 8.78
C GLU A 77 -1.96 -18.68 9.05
N LEU A 78 -1.17 -19.63 9.59
CA LEU A 78 0.30 -19.49 9.62
C LEU A 78 0.86 -19.31 8.22
N THR A 79 0.38 -20.04 7.21
CA THR A 79 1.00 -19.97 5.87
C THR A 79 0.87 -18.56 5.26
N LYS A 80 -0.31 -17.94 5.40
CA LYS A 80 -0.55 -16.54 4.96
C LYS A 80 0.27 -15.55 5.80
N ILE A 81 0.34 -15.79 7.10
CA ILE A 81 1.10 -14.97 8.04
C ILE A 81 2.61 -15.06 7.75
N LEU A 82 3.15 -16.24 7.49
CA LEU A 82 4.58 -16.46 7.21
C LEU A 82 5.02 -15.74 5.93
N ASP A 83 4.20 -15.76 4.86
CA ASP A 83 4.51 -15.10 3.57
C ASP A 83 4.70 -13.58 3.74
N VAL A 84 3.83 -12.92 4.51
CA VAL A 84 3.89 -11.47 4.71
C VAL A 84 4.81 -11.07 5.86
N LEU A 85 4.79 -11.83 6.97
CA LEU A 85 5.47 -11.42 8.19
C LEU A 85 6.94 -11.85 8.25
N ILE A 86 7.32 -12.93 7.56
CA ILE A 86 8.69 -13.45 7.59
C ILE A 86 9.38 -13.30 6.23
N PHE A 87 8.72 -13.72 5.14
CA PHE A 87 9.39 -13.77 3.84
C PHE A 87 9.54 -12.40 3.18
N LEU A 88 8.58 -11.48 3.36
CA LEU A 88 8.68 -10.13 2.82
C LEU A 88 9.85 -9.33 3.45
N PRO A 89 10.02 -9.25 4.79
CA PRO A 89 11.18 -8.60 5.40
C PRO A 89 12.52 -9.24 5.01
N PHE A 90 12.57 -10.58 4.98
CA PHE A 90 13.76 -11.30 4.58
C PHE A 90 14.16 -10.97 3.14
N SER A 91 13.19 -10.98 2.22
CA SER A 91 13.45 -10.64 0.82
C SER A 91 13.81 -9.17 0.63
N LEU A 92 13.17 -8.25 1.35
CA LEU A 92 13.54 -6.83 1.37
C LEU A 92 14.98 -6.60 1.86
N THR A 93 15.48 -7.47 2.73
CA THR A 93 16.86 -7.42 3.22
C THR A 93 17.84 -7.99 2.18
N SER A 94 17.57 -9.19 1.68
CA SER A 94 18.49 -9.91 0.79
C SER A 94 18.52 -9.40 -0.65
N ASN A 95 17.40 -8.85 -1.13
CA ASN A 95 17.22 -8.42 -2.52
C ASN A 95 16.85 -6.94 -2.62
N ARG A 96 17.28 -6.12 -1.66
CA ARG A 96 16.87 -4.72 -1.51
C ARG A 96 16.99 -3.93 -2.81
N GLU A 97 18.14 -4.04 -3.48
CA GLU A 97 18.42 -3.31 -4.71
C GLU A 97 17.50 -3.73 -5.85
N VAL A 98 17.28 -5.03 -6.00
CA VAL A 98 16.38 -5.60 -7.00
C VAL A 98 14.94 -5.16 -6.74
N ILE A 99 14.48 -5.23 -5.48
CA ILE A 99 13.14 -4.80 -5.09
C ILE A 99 12.97 -3.29 -5.32
N LYS A 100 13.93 -2.47 -4.92
CA LYS A 100 13.93 -1.01 -5.16
C LYS A 100 13.78 -0.69 -6.65
N ASN A 101 14.49 -1.42 -7.51
CA ASN A 101 14.41 -1.26 -8.96
C ASN A 101 13.05 -1.69 -9.50
N ILE A 102 12.51 -2.83 -9.04
CA ILE A 102 11.16 -3.28 -9.43
C ILE A 102 10.09 -2.27 -8.99
N ILE A 103 10.15 -1.73 -7.77
CA ILE A 103 9.23 -0.70 -7.28
C ILE A 103 9.32 0.55 -8.16
N SER A 104 10.53 0.98 -8.49
CA SER A 104 10.75 2.14 -9.36
C SER A 104 10.20 1.90 -10.77
N ASP A 105 10.30 0.68 -11.30
CA ASP A 105 9.70 0.31 -12.58
C ASP A 105 8.17 0.28 -12.51
N LEU A 106 7.59 -0.22 -11.42
CA LEU A 106 6.14 -0.25 -11.22
C LEU A 106 5.55 1.17 -11.16
N TYR A 107 6.22 2.12 -10.49
CA TYR A 107 5.79 3.51 -10.42
C TYR A 107 6.03 4.33 -11.70
N LYS A 108 6.60 3.75 -12.76
CA LYS A 108 6.59 4.39 -14.10
C LYS A 108 5.19 4.39 -14.71
N ASP A 109 4.33 3.47 -14.29
CA ASP A 109 2.93 3.41 -14.74
C ASP A 109 2.08 4.39 -13.89
N PRO A 110 1.42 5.39 -14.49
CA PRO A 110 0.56 6.31 -13.75
C PRO A 110 -0.64 5.62 -13.07
N ALA A 111 -1.07 4.45 -13.53
CA ALA A 111 -2.12 3.68 -12.87
C ALA A 111 -1.72 3.21 -11.46
N ASN A 112 -0.41 3.19 -11.19
CA ASN A 112 0.18 2.74 -9.94
C ASN A 112 0.47 3.87 -8.95
N ALA A 113 0.25 5.13 -9.33
CA ALA A 113 0.64 6.32 -8.57
C ALA A 113 0.14 6.33 -7.11
N TYR A 114 -1.06 5.78 -6.87
CA TYR A 114 -1.73 5.84 -5.57
C TYR A 114 -1.63 4.54 -4.76
N ILE A 115 -0.92 3.52 -5.26
CA ILE A 115 -0.68 2.28 -4.52
C ILE A 115 0.42 2.54 -3.49
N SER A 116 0.21 2.15 -2.23
CA SER A 116 1.21 2.40 -1.17
C SER A 116 2.53 1.67 -1.44
N ILE A 117 3.63 2.24 -0.93
CA ILE A 117 4.98 1.64 -1.06
C ILE A 117 5.03 0.25 -0.41
N PHE A 118 4.23 0.00 0.64
CA PHE A 118 4.11 -1.32 1.26
C PHE A 118 3.54 -2.35 0.27
N TYR A 119 2.43 -2.04 -0.39
CA TYR A 119 1.85 -2.94 -1.39
C TYR A 119 2.74 -3.08 -2.61
N MET A 120 3.42 -2.02 -3.03
CA MET A 120 4.42 -2.11 -4.09
C MET A 120 5.60 -3.00 -3.74
N SER A 121 6.06 -2.96 -2.49
CA SER A 121 7.10 -3.86 -1.99
C SER A 121 6.62 -5.31 -2.00
N TYR A 122 5.37 -5.56 -1.65
CA TYR A 122 4.76 -6.88 -1.75
C TYR A 122 4.66 -7.35 -3.21
N LEU A 123 4.21 -6.50 -4.14
CA LEU A 123 4.15 -6.82 -5.57
C LEU A 123 5.54 -7.09 -6.15
N ALA A 124 6.54 -6.30 -5.76
CA ALA A 124 7.92 -6.49 -6.16
C ALA A 124 8.48 -7.82 -5.64
N TYR A 125 8.19 -8.17 -4.38
CA TYR A 125 8.51 -9.48 -3.82
C TYR A 125 7.85 -10.62 -4.60
N ARG A 126 6.55 -10.52 -4.90
CA ARG A 126 5.82 -11.53 -5.69
C ARG A 126 6.42 -11.69 -7.08
N LYS A 127 6.72 -10.57 -7.76
CA LYS A 127 7.38 -10.59 -9.08
C LYS A 127 8.75 -11.25 -9.04
N LEU A 128 9.50 -11.09 -7.95
CA LEU A 128 10.80 -11.74 -7.76
C LEU A 128 10.67 -13.27 -7.54
N LYS A 129 9.59 -13.73 -6.91
CA LYS A 129 9.34 -15.15 -6.62
C LYS A 129 8.90 -15.96 -7.84
N GLY A 130 8.33 -15.29 -8.85
CA GLY A 130 7.66 -15.92 -10.00
C GLY A 130 6.21 -16.30 -9.67
#